data_AF-A0A174PHS9-F1
#
_entry.id   AF-A0A174PHS9-F1
#
_cell.length_a   1.000
_cell.length_b   1.000
_cell.length_c   1.000
_cell.angle_alpha   90.00
_cell.angle_beta   90.00
_cell.angle_gamma   90.00
#
_symmetry.space_group_name_H-M   'P 1'
#
loop_
_entity.id
_entity.type
_entity.pdbx_description
1 polymer ?
#
loop_
_entity_poly.entity_id
_entity_poly.type
_entity_poly.pdbx_seq_one_letter_code
_entity_poly.pdbx_strand_id
1 'polypeptide(L)'
;MLYEEVKKNKVLQDCAYIFFKNSSNKNTSYNKALDAAFKAIEIRVKNGIYFSKLWKFVRCDLDDENYTEARYEFFDTLEEGKESCFKELPFDPMLGNGELEYKEVCTLDEKPNSFRLDQSQENCFHVMEVLPYEPKGEYACIWYHAYEGVGFEVLFVGTYDKCAEYAKSSAKKVCADFKDGEYTEYYDQVVVDTGMEWQIWDIVKLPE
;
A
#
# COMPACT_ATOMS: atom_id res chain seq x y z
N MET A 1 14.66 -29.00 2.51
CA MET A 1 15.51 -27.99 1.84
C MET A 1 15.54 -26.68 2.62
N LEU A 2 14.40 -26.07 2.98
CA LEU A 2 14.35 -24.80 3.73
C LEU A 2 14.99 -24.83 5.13
N TYR A 3 14.86 -25.95 5.86
CA TYR A 3 15.49 -26.13 7.18
C TYR A 3 17.02 -25.97 7.16
N GLU A 4 17.66 -26.41 6.08
CA GLU A 4 19.12 -26.30 5.93
C GLU A 4 19.55 -24.90 5.46
N GLU A 5 18.67 -24.12 4.84
CA GLU A 5 18.89 -22.70 4.53
C GLU A 5 18.75 -21.81 5.76
N VAL A 6 17.73 -22.04 6.61
CA VAL A 6 17.57 -21.30 7.87
C VAL A 6 18.76 -21.54 8.81
N LYS A 7 19.33 -22.75 8.81
CA LYS A 7 20.58 -23.05 9.56
C LYS A 7 21.82 -22.31 9.04
N LYS A 8 21.79 -21.78 7.82
CA LYS A 8 22.92 -21.07 7.22
C LYS A 8 22.73 -19.56 7.14
N ASN A 9 21.50 -19.07 7.31
CA ASN A 9 21.17 -17.65 7.22
C ASN A 9 20.91 -17.03 8.61
N LYS A 10 21.82 -16.14 9.03
CA LYS A 10 21.82 -15.54 10.38
C LYS A 10 20.60 -14.67 10.67
N VAL A 11 20.05 -13.97 9.67
CA VAL A 11 18.86 -13.13 9.83
C VAL A 11 17.64 -13.99 10.15
N LEU A 12 17.48 -15.12 9.45
CA LEU A 12 16.37 -16.05 9.70
C LEU A 12 16.50 -16.73 11.07
N GLN A 13 17.71 -16.95 11.56
CA GLN A 13 17.97 -17.46 12.91
C GLN A 13 17.57 -16.45 13.98
N ASP A 14 17.91 -15.18 13.79
CA ASP A 14 17.60 -14.11 14.72
C ASP A 14 16.08 -13.89 14.79
N CYS A 15 15.38 -13.93 13.65
CA CYS A 15 13.91 -13.88 13.61
C CYS A 15 13.26 -15.08 14.32
N ALA A 16 13.78 -16.31 14.13
CA ALA A 16 13.30 -17.51 14.82
C ALA A 16 13.50 -17.39 16.34
N TYR A 17 14.64 -16.85 16.76
CA TYR A 17 14.98 -16.66 18.16
C TYR A 17 14.09 -15.62 18.85
N ILE A 18 13.81 -14.49 18.20
CA ILE A 18 12.91 -13.45 18.73
C ILE A 18 11.48 -14.00 18.88
N PHE A 19 10.98 -14.73 17.88
CA PHE A 19 9.66 -15.36 17.95
C PHE A 19 9.59 -16.42 19.07
N PHE A 20 10.64 -17.24 19.21
CA PHE A 20 10.77 -18.21 20.29
C PHE A 20 10.72 -17.53 21.67
N LYS A 21 11.51 -16.48 21.87
CA LYS A 21 11.57 -15.71 23.13
C LYS A 21 10.21 -15.14 23.53
N ASN A 22 9.42 -14.69 22.55
CA ASN A 22 8.08 -14.16 22.78
C ASN A 22 7.03 -15.26 23.03
N SER A 23 7.24 -16.46 22.48
CA SER A 23 6.31 -17.59 22.58
C SER A 23 6.59 -18.53 23.77
N SER A 24 7.82 -18.53 24.30
CA SER A 24 8.26 -19.39 25.40
C SER A 24 7.67 -19.03 26.77
N ASN A 25 6.87 -17.97 26.88
CA ASN A 25 6.11 -17.62 28.09
C ASN A 25 4.92 -18.56 28.37
N LYS A 26 4.67 -19.56 27.52
CA LYS A 26 3.68 -20.61 27.74
C LYS A 26 4.39 -21.96 27.73
N ASN A 27 4.25 -22.72 28.81
CA ASN A 27 4.88 -24.00 29.16
C ASN A 27 4.86 -25.07 28.03
N THR A 28 5.60 -24.83 26.96
CA THR A 28 5.59 -25.59 25.69
C THR A 28 6.98 -26.18 25.49
N SER A 29 7.08 -27.47 25.13
CA SER A 29 8.40 -28.09 24.95
C SER A 29 9.20 -27.38 23.85
N TYR A 30 10.51 -27.21 24.08
CA TYR A 30 11.45 -26.52 23.19
C TYR A 30 11.28 -26.90 21.71
N ASN A 31 11.20 -28.21 21.43
CA ASN A 31 11.04 -28.73 20.07
C ASN A 31 9.71 -28.34 19.42
N LYS A 32 8.60 -28.27 20.17
CA LYS A 32 7.29 -27.85 19.63
C LYS A 32 7.24 -26.35 19.33
N ALA A 33 7.88 -25.54 20.17
CA ALA A 33 7.97 -24.09 19.94
C ALA A 33 8.85 -23.77 18.72
N LEU A 34 9.96 -24.49 18.55
CA LEU A 34 10.81 -24.40 17.35
C LEU A 34 10.08 -24.83 16.08
N ASP A 35 9.37 -25.95 16.09
CA ASP A 35 8.58 -26.39 14.94
C ASP A 35 7.50 -25.36 14.54
N ALA A 36 6.85 -24.71 15.51
CA ALA A 36 5.88 -23.66 15.25
C ALA A 36 6.54 -22.39 14.68
N ALA A 37 7.71 -22.00 15.20
CA ALA A 37 8.49 -20.88 14.69
C ALA A 37 8.99 -21.14 13.26
N PHE A 38 9.49 -22.35 12.98
CA PHE A 38 9.92 -22.74 11.64
C PHE A 38 8.75 -22.81 10.67
N LYS A 39 7.57 -23.30 11.08
CA LYS A 39 6.36 -23.23 10.24
C LYS A 39 5.94 -21.79 9.98
N ALA A 40 5.97 -20.91 10.98
CA ALA A 40 5.63 -19.51 10.80
C ALA A 40 6.62 -18.79 9.87
N ILE A 41 7.93 -19.07 9.99
CA ILE A 41 8.97 -18.56 9.09
C ILE A 41 8.85 -19.18 7.70
N GLU A 42 8.56 -20.48 7.60
CA GLU A 42 8.32 -21.14 6.33
C GLU A 42 7.11 -20.55 5.63
N ILE A 43 6.03 -20.27 6.35
CA ILE A 43 4.88 -19.52 5.84
C ILE A 43 5.32 -18.12 5.43
N ARG A 44 6.08 -17.38 6.24
CA ARG A 44 6.50 -16.01 5.95
C ARG A 44 7.48 -15.88 4.78
N VAL A 45 8.39 -16.85 4.63
CA VAL A 45 9.35 -16.95 3.53
C VAL A 45 8.68 -17.48 2.27
N LYS A 46 7.82 -18.50 2.38
CA LYS A 46 6.97 -18.91 1.24
C LYS A 46 6.09 -17.76 0.81
N ASN A 47 5.48 -17.03 1.74
CA ASN A 47 4.69 -15.85 1.47
C ASN A 47 5.55 -14.76 0.84
N GLY A 48 6.73 -14.42 1.36
CA GLY A 48 7.61 -13.41 0.74
C GLY A 48 8.06 -13.78 -0.68
N ILE A 49 8.40 -15.05 -0.94
CA ILE A 49 8.82 -15.54 -2.27
C ILE A 49 7.63 -15.77 -3.22
N TYR A 50 6.45 -16.11 -2.68
CA TYR A 50 5.20 -16.25 -3.43
C TYR A 50 4.62 -14.89 -3.78
N PHE A 51 4.67 -13.93 -2.85
CA PHE A 51 4.17 -12.59 -3.04
C PHE A 51 5.04 -11.75 -3.98
N SER A 52 6.37 -11.88 -3.94
CA SER A 52 7.26 -11.16 -4.89
C SER A 52 7.08 -11.60 -6.36
N LYS A 53 6.37 -12.71 -6.62
CA LYS A 53 6.02 -13.17 -7.97
C LYS A 53 4.58 -12.87 -8.38
N LEU A 54 3.70 -12.54 -7.43
CA LEU A 54 2.26 -12.38 -7.68
C LEU A 54 1.76 -10.96 -7.42
N TRP A 55 2.51 -10.18 -6.66
CA TRP A 55 2.17 -8.83 -6.27
C TRP A 55 3.28 -7.88 -6.67
N LYS A 56 2.86 -6.71 -7.10
CA LYS A 56 3.69 -5.53 -7.31
C LYS A 56 3.19 -4.44 -6.36
N PHE A 57 3.92 -3.35 -6.28
CA PHE A 57 3.60 -2.25 -5.39
C PHE A 57 3.50 -0.95 -6.18
N VAL A 58 2.57 -0.08 -5.79
CA VAL A 58 2.45 1.28 -6.30
C VAL A 58 2.55 2.23 -5.13
N ARG A 59 3.43 3.22 -5.21
CA ARG A 59 3.40 4.40 -4.34
C ARG A 59 2.46 5.41 -4.96
N CYS A 60 1.47 5.85 -4.19
CA CYS A 60 0.56 6.92 -4.54
C CYS A 60 0.95 8.15 -3.72
N ASP A 61 1.16 9.28 -4.39
CA ASP A 61 1.56 10.55 -3.75
C ASP A 61 0.47 11.61 -3.97
N LEU A 62 0.12 12.36 -2.93
CA LEU A 62 -0.80 13.50 -3.03
C LEU A 62 -0.36 14.63 -2.09
N ASP A 63 -0.33 15.84 -2.63
CA ASP A 63 -0.03 17.09 -1.92
C ASP A 63 -1.29 17.95 -1.70
N ASP A 64 -1.11 19.07 -1.00
CA ASP A 64 -2.15 20.02 -0.67
C ASP A 64 -2.44 21.06 -1.76
N GLU A 65 -1.76 20.98 -2.91
CA GLU A 65 -1.95 21.91 -4.03
C GLU A 65 -2.73 21.26 -5.19
N ASN A 66 -2.57 19.95 -5.40
CA ASN A 66 -3.01 19.23 -6.59
C ASN A 66 -3.95 18.06 -6.25
N TYR A 67 -5.08 18.36 -5.63
CA TYR A 67 -6.03 17.35 -5.11
C TYR A 67 -6.62 16.38 -6.15
N THR A 68 -6.57 16.70 -7.46
CA THR A 68 -7.01 15.83 -8.56
C THR A 68 -5.86 15.23 -9.35
N GLU A 69 -4.62 15.38 -8.92
CA GLU A 69 -3.44 14.98 -9.68
C GLU A 69 -2.49 14.14 -8.81
N ALA A 70 -2.96 12.98 -8.37
CA ALA A 70 -2.11 12.03 -7.66
C ALA A 70 -0.97 11.54 -8.57
N ARG A 71 0.19 11.26 -7.98
CA ARG A 71 1.34 10.68 -8.70
C ARG A 71 1.52 9.22 -8.33
N TYR A 72 2.03 8.45 -9.29
CA TYR A 72 2.17 7.00 -9.15
C TYR A 72 3.57 6.54 -9.54
N GLU A 73 4.22 5.77 -8.67
CA GLU A 73 5.49 5.09 -8.95
C GLU A 73 5.36 3.59 -8.63
N PHE A 74 5.97 2.72 -9.44
CA PHE A 74 5.76 1.27 -9.36
C PHE A 74 7.03 0.52 -8.96
N PHE A 75 6.87 -0.51 -8.13
CA PHE A 75 7.97 -1.27 -7.53
C PHE A 75 7.70 -2.78 -7.52
N ASP A 76 8.79 -3.55 -7.48
CA ASP A 76 8.72 -5.01 -7.38
C ASP A 76 8.51 -5.47 -5.93
N THR A 77 8.95 -4.66 -4.97
CA THR A 77 8.89 -4.98 -3.54
C THR A 77 8.34 -3.83 -2.70
N LEU A 78 7.79 -4.17 -1.54
CA LEU A 78 7.34 -3.17 -0.55
C LEU A 78 8.53 -2.36 -0.03
N GLU A 79 9.68 -2.99 0.16
CA GLU A 79 10.90 -2.36 0.64
C GLU A 79 11.40 -1.27 -0.31
N GLU A 80 11.40 -1.51 -1.63
CA GLU A 80 11.74 -0.49 -2.63
C GLU A 80 10.78 0.70 -2.58
N GLY A 81 9.46 0.43 -2.52
CA GLY A 81 8.46 1.47 -2.39
C GLY A 81 8.63 2.30 -1.11
N LYS A 82 8.89 1.63 0.03
CA LYS A 82 9.18 2.30 1.31
C LYS A 82 10.41 3.20 1.22
N GLU A 83 11.51 2.69 0.66
CA GLU A 83 12.73 3.47 0.50
C GLU A 83 12.51 4.71 -0.37
N SER A 84 11.70 4.60 -1.42
CA SER A 84 11.39 5.73 -2.30
C SER A 84 10.69 6.87 -1.56
N CYS A 85 9.75 6.56 -0.65
CA CYS A 85 9.04 7.56 0.16
C CYS A 85 10.01 8.43 0.99
N PHE A 86 11.07 7.83 1.55
CA PHE A 86 12.05 8.57 2.34
C PHE A 86 13.09 9.31 1.49
N LYS A 87 13.34 8.87 0.26
CA LYS A 87 14.25 9.54 -0.69
C LYS A 87 13.61 10.78 -1.30
N GLU A 88 12.29 10.77 -1.46
CA GLU A 88 11.53 11.83 -2.15
C GLU A 88 10.65 12.64 -1.19
N LEU A 89 11.09 12.80 0.06
CA LEU A 89 10.42 13.69 1.01
C LEU A 89 10.41 15.12 0.44
N PRO A 90 9.23 15.74 0.27
CA PRO A 90 9.14 17.12 -0.25
C PRO A 90 9.70 18.14 0.74
N PHE A 91 9.67 17.83 2.04
CA PHE A 91 10.18 18.69 3.10
C PHE A 91 11.30 18.00 3.86
N ASP A 92 12.34 18.75 4.23
CA ASP A 92 13.40 18.23 5.09
C ASP A 92 12.87 18.17 6.55
N PRO A 93 12.70 16.97 7.13
CA PRO A 93 12.17 16.82 8.48
C PRO A 93 13.10 17.42 9.56
N MET A 94 14.35 17.75 9.22
CA MET A 94 15.31 18.36 10.14
C MET A 94 15.31 19.90 10.09
N LEU A 95 14.62 20.53 9.13
CA LEU A 95 14.69 21.97 8.88
C LEU A 95 13.40 22.73 9.20
N GLY A 96 12.53 22.22 10.08
CA GLY A 96 11.34 22.95 10.50
C GLY A 96 10.53 22.29 11.62
N ASN A 97 9.38 22.88 11.94
CA ASN A 97 8.38 22.30 12.86
C ASN A 97 7.47 21.31 12.11
N GLY A 98 8.05 20.49 11.24
CA GLY A 98 7.29 19.48 10.49
C GLY A 98 7.05 18.23 11.33
N GLU A 99 5.92 17.58 11.08
CA GLU A 99 5.62 16.25 11.63
C GLU A 99 5.78 15.21 10.51
N LEU A 100 6.36 14.08 10.87
CA LEU A 100 6.53 12.93 9.98
C LEU A 100 6.01 11.70 10.69
N GLU A 101 4.90 11.18 10.21
CA GLU A 101 4.29 9.97 10.72
C GLU A 101 4.39 8.87 9.66
N TYR A 102 4.62 7.64 10.08
CA TYR A 102 4.57 6.50 9.18
C TYR A 102 3.92 5.30 9.85
N LYS A 103 3.26 4.49 9.03
CA LYS A 103 2.54 3.32 9.48
C LYS A 103 2.70 2.20 8.48
N GLU A 104 2.98 1.01 8.98
CA GLU A 104 2.89 -0.22 8.21
C GLU A 104 1.62 -0.98 8.60
N VAL A 105 0.77 -1.27 7.62
CA VAL A 105 -0.47 -2.03 7.84
C VAL A 105 -0.20 -3.49 7.48
N CYS A 106 -0.28 -4.34 8.50
CA CYS A 106 -0.16 -5.78 8.32
C CYS A 106 -1.54 -6.39 8.07
N THR A 107 -1.73 -6.99 6.91
CA THR A 107 -2.93 -7.75 6.56
C THR A 107 -2.79 -9.19 7.04
N LEU A 108 -3.83 -9.73 7.66
CA LEU A 108 -3.89 -11.14 8.07
C LEU A 108 -4.35 -12.05 6.92
N ASP A 109 -4.93 -11.45 5.88
CA ASP A 109 -5.35 -12.13 4.65
C ASP A 109 -4.16 -12.24 3.69
N GLU A 110 -4.26 -13.08 2.65
CA GLU A 110 -3.21 -13.37 1.66
C GLU A 110 -2.74 -12.16 0.81
N LYS A 111 -3.08 -10.93 1.22
CA LYS A 111 -2.60 -9.66 0.64
C LYS A 111 -1.28 -9.27 1.32
N PRO A 112 -0.29 -8.73 0.59
CA PRO A 112 0.90 -8.16 1.21
C PRO A 112 0.58 -6.95 2.10
N ASN A 113 1.52 -6.59 2.97
CA ASN A 113 1.44 -5.37 3.76
C ASN A 113 1.41 -4.12 2.87
N SER A 114 0.86 -3.03 3.40
CA SER A 114 1.01 -1.68 2.84
C SER A 114 1.82 -0.79 3.80
N PHE A 115 2.32 0.32 3.26
CA PHE A 115 3.05 1.33 4.02
C PHE A 115 2.50 2.71 3.71
N ARG A 116 2.40 3.57 4.72
CA ARG A 116 1.98 4.95 4.59
C ARG A 116 2.96 5.86 5.30
N LEU A 117 3.22 7.01 4.69
CA LEU A 117 3.98 8.10 5.26
C LEU A 117 3.18 9.39 5.06
N ASP A 118 2.87 10.04 6.18
CA ASP A 118 2.21 11.33 6.24
C ASP A 118 3.25 12.36 6.68
N GLN A 119 3.45 13.39 5.87
CA GLN A 119 4.31 14.52 6.22
C GLN A 119 3.46 15.78 6.26
N SER A 120 3.60 16.57 7.32
CA SER A 120 2.97 17.87 7.44
C SER A 120 3.99 18.92 7.87
N GLN A 121 3.84 20.14 7.35
CA GLN A 121 4.64 21.28 7.79
C GLN A 121 3.79 22.55 7.68
N GLU A 122 3.55 23.20 8.83
CA GLU A 122 2.68 24.38 8.92
C GLU A 122 1.29 24.12 8.33
N ASN A 123 1.00 24.62 7.13
CA ASN A 123 -0.27 24.44 6.44
C ASN A 123 -0.17 23.48 5.24
N CYS A 124 1.00 22.90 4.98
CA CYS A 124 1.23 22.00 3.87
C CYS A 124 1.21 20.55 4.33
N PHE A 125 0.77 19.65 3.46
CA PHE A 125 0.85 18.21 3.70
C PHE A 125 1.28 17.47 2.44
N HIS A 126 1.90 16.31 2.65
CA HIS A 126 2.15 15.34 1.59
C HIS A 126 1.95 13.95 2.13
N VAL A 127 1.14 13.15 1.43
CA VAL A 127 0.85 11.77 1.80
C VAL A 127 1.40 10.86 0.72
N MET A 128 2.16 9.86 1.15
CA MET A 128 2.68 8.80 0.29
C MET A 128 2.20 7.45 0.83
N GLU A 129 1.52 6.67 0.00
CA GLU A 129 1.04 5.33 0.37
C GLU A 129 1.49 4.28 -0.64
N VAL A 130 2.21 3.26 -0.15
CA VAL A 130 2.67 2.11 -0.92
C VAL A 130 1.67 0.97 -0.76
N LEU A 131 0.94 0.69 -1.84
CA LEU A 131 -0.12 -0.30 -1.89
C LEU A 131 0.26 -1.50 -2.76
N PRO A 132 -0.05 -2.74 -2.32
CA PRO A 132 0.12 -3.91 -3.16
C PRO A 132 -1.02 -4.04 -4.18
N TYR A 133 -0.69 -4.50 -5.39
CA TYR A 133 -1.64 -4.87 -6.42
C TYR A 133 -1.21 -6.14 -7.17
N GLU A 134 -2.18 -6.89 -7.70
CA GLU A 134 -1.90 -8.03 -8.57
C GLU A 134 -1.81 -7.55 -10.03
N PRO A 135 -0.69 -7.75 -10.73
CA PRO A 135 -0.49 -7.29 -12.11
C PRO A 135 -1.19 -8.23 -13.12
N LYS A 136 -2.52 -8.37 -13.00
CA LYS A 136 -3.36 -9.24 -13.85
C LYS A 136 -3.88 -8.52 -15.11
N GLY A 137 -3.26 -7.40 -15.48
CA GLY A 137 -3.70 -6.54 -16.57
C GLY A 137 -2.66 -5.46 -16.88
N GLU A 138 -3.02 -4.59 -17.82
CA GLU A 138 -2.15 -3.52 -18.34
C GLU A 138 -2.47 -2.16 -17.68
N TYR A 139 -3.62 -2.05 -17.02
CA TYR A 139 -4.11 -0.85 -16.36
C TYR A 139 -4.64 -1.15 -14.96
N ALA A 140 -4.56 -0.16 -14.08
CA ALA A 140 -5.20 -0.15 -12.77
C ALA A 140 -6.22 0.99 -12.68
N CYS A 141 -7.36 0.73 -12.03
CA CYS A 141 -8.23 1.77 -11.51
C CYS A 141 -7.84 2.03 -10.06
N ILE A 142 -7.31 3.22 -9.78
CA ILE A 142 -6.89 3.65 -8.45
C ILE A 142 -7.84 4.74 -8.00
N TRP A 143 -8.44 4.55 -6.82
CA TRP A 143 -9.26 5.56 -6.18
C TRP A 143 -8.47 6.28 -5.11
N TYR A 144 -8.77 7.57 -4.96
CA TYR A 144 -8.32 8.34 -3.81
C TYR A 144 -9.29 9.48 -3.48
N HIS A 145 -9.16 10.00 -2.26
CA HIS A 145 -9.94 11.15 -1.81
C HIS A 145 -9.06 12.17 -1.09
N ALA A 146 -9.57 13.41 -0.98
CA ALA A 146 -8.91 14.54 -0.34
C ALA A 146 -9.90 15.41 0.47
N TYR A 147 -9.37 16.39 1.22
CA TYR A 147 -10.01 17.29 2.20
C TYR A 147 -10.22 16.70 3.60
N GLU A 148 -11.06 15.69 3.78
CA GLU A 148 -11.30 15.05 5.09
C GLU A 148 -10.28 13.92 5.36
N GLY A 149 -9.01 14.25 5.11
CA GLY A 149 -7.90 13.30 5.04
C GLY A 149 -7.64 12.83 3.61
N VAL A 150 -6.60 12.00 3.49
CA VAL A 150 -6.21 11.39 2.21
C VAL A 150 -6.22 9.89 2.36
N GLY A 151 -6.82 9.19 1.41
CA GLY A 151 -6.82 7.73 1.35
C GLY A 151 -6.67 7.27 -0.09
N PHE A 152 -6.01 6.13 -0.27
CA PHE A 152 -5.79 5.51 -1.58
C PHE A 152 -6.26 4.06 -1.58
N GLU A 153 -6.77 3.59 -2.73
CA GLU A 153 -7.09 2.19 -2.94
C GLU A 153 -6.89 1.77 -4.40
N VAL A 154 -6.22 0.64 -4.63
CA VAL A 154 -6.22 -0.02 -5.94
C VAL A 154 -7.49 -0.85 -6.05
N LEU A 155 -8.48 -0.34 -6.77
CA LEU A 155 -9.82 -0.93 -6.86
C LEU A 155 -9.89 -2.09 -7.84
N PHE A 156 -9.20 -1.99 -8.97
CA PHE A 156 -9.27 -2.97 -10.04
C PHE A 156 -8.03 -2.96 -10.92
N VAL A 157 -7.60 -4.13 -11.41
CA VAL A 157 -6.51 -4.27 -12.39
C VAL A 157 -7.00 -5.11 -13.57
N GLY A 158 -6.79 -4.62 -14.80
CA GLY A 158 -7.26 -5.27 -16.00
C GLY A 158 -6.94 -4.52 -17.29
N THR A 159 -7.84 -4.58 -18.26
CA THR A 159 -7.77 -3.78 -19.48
C THR A 159 -8.27 -2.37 -19.23
N TYR A 160 -7.85 -1.40 -20.03
CA TYR A 160 -8.32 0.00 -19.94
C TYR A 160 -9.85 0.09 -19.88
N ASP A 161 -10.57 -0.56 -20.81
CA ASP A 161 -12.04 -0.51 -20.87
C ASP A 161 -12.71 -1.01 -19.58
N LYS A 162 -12.14 -2.06 -18.94
CA LYS A 162 -12.69 -2.61 -17.69
C LYS A 162 -12.38 -1.70 -16.51
N CYS A 163 -11.19 -1.09 -16.46
CA CYS A 163 -10.87 -0.06 -15.47
C CYS A 163 -11.80 1.14 -15.61
N ALA A 164 -12.06 1.61 -16.84
CA ALA A 164 -12.98 2.71 -17.12
C ALA A 164 -14.42 2.38 -16.72
N GLU A 165 -14.90 1.19 -17.03
CA GLU A 165 -16.22 0.72 -16.60
C GLU A 165 -16.33 0.68 -15.07
N TYR A 166 -15.30 0.13 -14.40
CA TYR A 166 -15.25 0.05 -12.94
C TYR A 166 -15.25 1.44 -12.30
N ALA A 167 -14.38 2.34 -12.78
CA ALA A 167 -14.28 3.73 -12.32
C ALA A 167 -15.64 4.43 -12.40
N LYS A 168 -16.30 4.40 -13.57
CA LYS A 168 -17.60 5.04 -13.77
C LYS A 168 -18.69 4.43 -12.91
N SER A 169 -18.73 3.10 -12.79
CA SER A 169 -19.72 2.39 -11.97
C SER A 169 -19.55 2.70 -10.48
N SER A 170 -18.31 2.71 -10.00
CA SER A 170 -17.96 3.04 -8.61
C SER A 170 -18.29 4.50 -8.30
N ALA A 171 -17.82 5.43 -9.13
CA ALA A 171 -18.02 6.86 -8.95
C ALA A 171 -19.51 7.25 -8.99
N LYS A 172 -20.31 6.64 -9.87
CA LYS A 172 -21.76 6.89 -9.91
C LYS A 172 -22.48 6.44 -8.64
N LYS A 173 -22.04 5.36 -8.00
CA LYS A 173 -22.59 4.91 -6.72
C LYS A 173 -22.28 5.92 -5.62
N VAL A 174 -21.01 6.33 -5.52
CA VAL A 174 -20.59 7.35 -4.55
C VAL A 174 -21.36 8.65 -4.77
N CYS A 175 -21.38 9.18 -6.00
CA CYS A 175 -22.08 10.42 -6.31
C CYS A 175 -23.57 10.36 -5.97
N ALA A 176 -24.24 9.22 -6.18
CA ALA A 176 -25.65 9.05 -5.83
C ALA A 176 -25.94 9.10 -4.31
N ASP A 177 -24.94 8.86 -3.47
CA ASP A 177 -25.07 8.97 -2.01
C ASP A 177 -25.05 10.44 -1.53
N PHE A 178 -24.63 11.38 -2.39
CA PHE A 178 -24.55 12.81 -2.08
C PHE A 178 -25.57 13.61 -2.89
N LYS A 179 -26.44 14.34 -2.17
CA LYS A 179 -27.52 15.12 -2.79
C LYS A 179 -27.01 16.20 -3.76
N ASP A 180 -25.89 16.81 -3.43
CA ASP A 180 -25.27 17.90 -4.17
C ASP A 180 -23.94 17.47 -4.82
N GLY A 181 -23.76 16.16 -5.04
CA GLY A 181 -22.54 15.62 -5.66
C GLY A 181 -22.43 15.98 -7.14
N GLU A 182 -21.28 16.50 -7.56
CA GLU A 182 -20.97 16.80 -8.95
C GLU A 182 -20.10 15.71 -9.56
N TYR A 183 -20.50 15.20 -10.73
CA TYR A 183 -19.84 14.09 -11.41
C TYR A 183 -19.23 14.56 -12.72
N THR A 184 -17.92 14.37 -12.87
CA THR A 184 -17.16 14.76 -14.06
C THR A 184 -16.35 13.58 -14.61
N GLU A 185 -16.47 13.29 -15.90
CA GLU A 185 -15.67 12.27 -16.60
C GLU A 185 -14.61 12.95 -17.48
N TYR A 186 -13.36 12.51 -17.34
CA TYR A 186 -12.26 12.78 -18.25
C TYR A 186 -11.88 11.49 -19.00
N TYR A 187 -10.83 11.54 -19.81
CA TYR A 187 -10.40 10.40 -20.61
C TYR A 187 -9.92 9.25 -19.71
N ASP A 188 -9.03 9.52 -18.77
CA ASP A 188 -8.37 8.57 -17.88
C ASP A 188 -8.72 8.79 -16.41
N GLN A 189 -9.71 9.63 -16.13
CA GLN A 189 -10.09 10.00 -14.77
C GLN A 189 -11.59 10.20 -14.64
N VAL A 190 -12.14 9.89 -13.47
CA VAL A 190 -13.49 10.32 -13.04
C VAL A 190 -13.36 11.07 -11.73
N VAL A 191 -14.01 12.22 -11.61
CA VAL A 191 -14.00 13.05 -10.40
C VAL A 191 -15.42 13.20 -9.87
N VAL A 192 -15.57 13.04 -8.56
CA VAL A 192 -16.79 13.34 -7.81
C VAL A 192 -16.46 14.38 -6.75
N ASP A 193 -17.03 15.57 -6.89
CA ASP A 193 -17.05 16.57 -5.81
C ASP A 193 -18.32 16.33 -4.98
N THR A 194 -18.15 15.95 -3.72
CA THR A 194 -19.28 15.68 -2.81
C THR A 194 -19.76 16.93 -2.06
N GLY A 195 -19.10 18.07 -2.28
CA GLY A 195 -19.24 19.31 -1.49
C GLY A 195 -18.50 19.28 -0.15
N MET A 196 -17.97 18.13 0.27
CA MET A 196 -17.16 17.94 1.49
C MET A 196 -15.77 17.40 1.16
N GLU A 197 -15.72 16.43 0.26
CA GLU A 197 -14.51 15.80 -0.24
C GLU A 197 -14.50 15.75 -1.76
N TRP A 198 -13.30 15.71 -2.30
CA TRP A 198 -13.07 15.28 -3.67
C TRP A 198 -12.73 13.80 -3.68
N GLN A 199 -13.40 13.04 -4.55
CA GLN A 199 -13.10 11.64 -4.80
C GLN A 199 -12.76 11.42 -6.26
N ILE A 200 -11.65 10.75 -6.51
CA ILE A 200 -11.05 10.61 -7.84
C ILE A 200 -10.83 9.13 -8.13
N TRP A 201 -11.08 8.74 -9.39
CA TRP A 201 -10.77 7.42 -9.93
C TRP A 201 -9.87 7.60 -11.15
N ASP A 202 -8.59 7.29 -10.99
CA ASP A 202 -7.61 7.32 -12.06
C ASP A 202 -7.47 5.96 -12.73
N ILE A 203 -7.27 5.99 -14.05
CA ILE A 203 -6.98 4.82 -14.88
C ILE A 203 -5.51 4.89 -15.28
N VAL A 204 -4.67 4.17 -14.53
CA VAL A 204 -3.21 4.27 -14.63
C VAL A 204 -2.67 3.10 -15.43
N LYS A 205 -1.77 3.37 -16.38
CA LYS A 205 -1.05 2.32 -17.11
C LYS A 205 0.01 1.69 -16.23
N LEU A 206 0.03 0.36 -16.18
CA LEU A 206 1.01 -0.41 -15.43
C LEU A 206 2.32 -0.61 -16.23
N PRO A 207 3.47 -0.73 -15.56
CA PRO A 207 4.73 -1.10 -16.21
C PRO A 207 4.67 -2.54 -16.77
N GLU A 208 5.47 -2.79 -17.83
CA GLU A 208 5.58 -4.09 -18.50
C GLU A 208 6.30 -5.17 -17.65
#